data_AF-F3BCR7-F1
#
_entry.id   AF-F3BCR7-F1
#
_cell.length_a   1.000
_cell.length_b   1.000
_cell.length_c   1.000
_cell.angle_alpha   90.00
_cell.angle_beta   90.00
_cell.angle_gamma   90.00
#
_symmetry.space_group_name_H-M   'P 1'
#
loop_
_entity.id
_entity.type
_entity.pdbx_description
1 polymer ?
#
loop_
_entity_poly.entity_id
_entity_poly.type
_entity_poly.pdbx_seq_one_letter_code
_entity_poly.pdbx_strand_id
1 'polypeptide(L)'
;MIRFILVSTTVILFLVLFIPVLIVEWIIGKFNRKAKDYSSLRIVQGAFKLILWITGVKVTVIGEENIPDEPVLFIGNHRSFF
;
A
#
# COMPACT_ATOMS: atom_id res chain seq x y z
N MET A 1 9.15 -21.22 1.00
CA MET A 1 8.65 -21.37 -0.38
C MET A 1 7.16 -21.04 -0.51
N ILE A 2 6.26 -21.60 0.31
CA ILE A 2 4.81 -21.30 0.25
C ILE A 2 4.50 -19.81 0.44
N ARG A 3 5.08 -19.14 1.44
CA ARG A 3 4.88 -17.69 1.67
C ARG A 3 5.28 -16.85 0.45
N PHE A 4 6.36 -17.22 -0.24
CA PHE A 4 6.80 -16.54 -1.45
C PHE A 4 5.79 -16.68 -2.59
N ILE A 5 5.27 -17.89 -2.81
CA ILE A 5 4.23 -18.14 -3.82
C ILE A 5 2.99 -17.29 -3.50
N LEU A 6 2.52 -17.30 -2.24
CA LEU A 6 1.37 -16.50 -1.82
C LEU A 6 1.58 -15.00 -2.07
N VAL A 7 2.72 -14.45 -1.65
CA VAL A 7 3.05 -13.02 -1.89
C VAL A 7 3.08 -12.72 -3.38
N SER A 8 3.74 -13.57 -4.18
CA SER A 8 3.88 -13.35 -5.62
C SER A 8 2.52 -13.38 -6.31
N THR A 9 1.67 -14.36 -5.97
CA THR A 9 0.29 -14.45 -6.46
C THR A 9 -0.53 -13.24 -6.02
N THR A 10 -0.44 -12.80 -4.76
CA THR A 10 -1.13 -11.60 -4.27
C THR A 10 -0.73 -10.36 -5.06
N VAL A 11 0.57 -10.15 -5.32
CA VAL A 11 1.05 -9.00 -6.09
C VAL A 11 0.56 -9.06 -7.54
N ILE A 12 0.66 -10.22 -8.20
CA ILE A 12 0.20 -10.38 -9.60
C ILE A 12 -1.31 -10.14 -9.70
N LEU A 13 -2.11 -10.76 -8.83
CA LEU A 13 -3.56 -10.58 -8.81
C LEU A 13 -3.93 -9.12 -8.50
N PHE A 14 -3.24 -8.49 -7.55
CA PHE A 14 -3.43 -7.06 -7.30
C PHE A 14 -3.16 -6.27 -8.58
N LEU A 15 -1.98 -6.40 -9.21
CA LEU A 15 -1.67 -5.62 -10.41
C LEU A 15 -2.66 -5.81 -11.58
N VAL A 16 -3.14 -7.04 -11.81
CA VAL A 16 -4.07 -7.34 -12.91
C VAL A 16 -5.50 -6.90 -12.57
N LEU A 17 -6.03 -7.33 -11.42
CA LEU A 17 -7.42 -7.07 -11.04
C LEU A 17 -7.66 -5.63 -10.59
N PHE A 18 -6.60 -4.88 -10.30
CA PHE A 18 -6.71 -3.49 -9.89
C PHE A 18 -6.82 -2.52 -11.08
N ILE A 19 -6.57 -2.96 -12.32
CA ILE A 19 -6.74 -2.13 -13.52
C ILE A 19 -8.17 -1.54 -13.59
N PRO A 20 -9.26 -2.32 -13.45
CA PRO A 20 -10.62 -1.76 -13.34
C PRO A 20 -10.80 -0.77 -12.19
N VAL A 21 -10.17 -1.02 -11.03
CA VAL A 21 -10.25 -0.13 -9.87
C VAL A 21 -9.59 1.22 -10.18
N LEU A 22 -8.49 1.24 -10.93
CA LEU A 22 -7.85 2.48 -11.38
C LEU A 22 -8.79 3.32 -12.26
N ILE A 23 -9.63 2.68 -13.09
CA ILE A 23 -10.64 3.39 -13.89
C ILE A 23 -11.70 4.01 -12.98
N VAL A 24 -12.17 3.28 -11.97
CA VAL A 24 -13.12 3.80 -10.97
C VAL A 24 -12.52 4.97 -10.20
N GLU A 25 -11.29 4.84 -9.70
CA GLU A 25 -10.56 5.91 -9.01
C GLU A 25 -10.35 7.13 -9.91
N TRP A 26 -10.07 6.93 -11.20
CA TRP A 26 -9.97 8.01 -12.17
C TRP A 26 -11.30 8.77 -12.32
N ILE A 27 -12.43 8.06 -12.39
CA ILE A 27 -13.77 8.67 -12.42
C ILE A 27 -14.02 9.44 -11.11
N ILE A 28 -13.77 8.84 -9.94
CA ILE A 28 -13.90 9.52 -8.64
C ILE A 28 -13.07 10.81 -8.61
N GLY A 29 -11.84 10.75 -9.13
CA GLY A 29 -10.94 11.89 -9.21
C GLY A 29 -11.43 13.06 -10.05
N LYS A 30 -12.35 12.83 -11.01
CA LYS A 30 -12.99 13.91 -11.77
C LYS A 30 -13.97 14.72 -10.93
N PHE A 31 -14.57 14.12 -9.91
CA PHE A 31 -15.54 14.78 -9.03
C PHE A 31 -14.95 15.22 -7.69
N ASN A 32 -14.05 14.42 -7.11
CA ASN A 32 -13.42 14.69 -5.83
C ASN A 32 -12.00 14.12 -5.78
N ARG A 33 -11.03 15.01 -6.05
CA ARG A 33 -9.61 14.65 -6.03
C ARG A 33 -9.14 14.16 -4.66
N LYS A 34 -9.59 14.80 -3.58
CA LYS A 34 -9.24 14.41 -2.21
C LYS A 34 -9.73 12.99 -1.89
N ALA A 35 -10.96 12.67 -2.26
CA ALA A 35 -11.52 11.33 -2.04
C ALA A 35 -10.74 10.25 -2.78
N LYS A 36 -10.38 10.49 -4.05
CA LYS A 36 -9.51 9.59 -4.81
C LYS A 36 -8.15 9.41 -4.12
N ASP A 37 -7.48 10.49 -3.72
CA ASP A 37 -6.15 10.40 -3.13
C ASP A 37 -6.14 9.57 -1.83
N TYR A 38 -7.14 9.76 -0.95
CA TYR A 38 -7.30 8.92 0.24
C TYR A 38 -7.70 7.49 -0.08
N SER A 39 -8.63 7.27 -1.03
CA SER A 39 -9.06 5.93 -1.44
C SER A 39 -7.86 5.12 -1.96
N SER A 40 -7.15 5.68 -2.93
CA SER A 40 -5.91 5.12 -3.49
C SER A 40 -4.88 4.81 -2.40
N LEU A 41 -4.65 5.73 -1.45
CA LEU A 41 -3.74 5.50 -0.31
C LEU A 41 -4.18 4.31 0.55
N ARG A 42 -5.46 4.25 0.93
CA ARG A 42 -5.99 3.19 1.80
C ARG A 42 -5.92 1.83 1.13
N ILE A 43 -6.14 1.76 -0.17
CA ILE A 43 -6.07 0.50 -0.91
C ILE A 43 -4.64 -0.04 -0.93
N VAL A 44 -3.65 0.80 -1.25
CA VAL A 44 -2.24 0.39 -1.25
C VAL A 44 -1.78 -0.01 0.16
N GLN A 45 -2.15 0.77 1.19
CA GLN A 45 -1.88 0.39 2.59
C GLN A 45 -2.51 -0.97 2.95
N GLY A 46 -3.73 -1.25 2.50
CA GLY A 46 -4.39 -2.53 2.69
C GLY A 46 -3.64 -3.69 2.04
N ALA A 47 -3.18 -3.51 0.80
CA ALA A 47 -2.39 -4.51 0.08
C ALA A 47 -1.08 -4.83 0.81
N PHE A 48 -0.33 -3.80 1.25
CA PHE A 48 0.90 -4.03 2.02
C PHE A 48 0.65 -4.68 3.38
N LYS A 49 -0.44 -4.31 4.09
CA LYS A 49 -0.84 -5.00 5.33
C LYS A 49 -1.12 -6.49 5.11
N LEU A 50 -1.80 -6.84 4.00
CA LEU A 50 -2.04 -8.23 3.63
C LEU A 50 -0.72 -8.97 3.35
N ILE A 51 0.23 -8.36 2.63
CA ILE A 51 1.53 -8.95 2.35
C ILE A 51 2.33 -9.18 3.65
N LEU A 52 2.35 -8.20 4.56
CA LEU A 52 3.00 -8.34 5.87
C LEU A 52 2.38 -9.48 6.69
N TRP A 53 1.06 -9.63 6.64
CA TRP A 53 0.35 -10.73 7.29
C TRP A 53 0.70 -12.09 6.68
N ILE A 54 0.69 -12.23 5.35
CA ILE A 54 1.07 -13.47 4.63
C ILE A 54 2.51 -13.89 4.97
N THR A 55 3.42 -12.91 5.06
CA THR A 55 4.82 -13.17 5.39
C THR A 55 5.05 -13.50 6.86
N GLY A 56 4.10 -13.19 7.74
CA GLY A 56 4.19 -13.40 9.18
C GLY A 56 5.24 -12.51 9.84
N VAL A 57 5.53 -11.35 9.26
CA VAL A 57 6.48 -10.38 9.81
C VAL A 57 5.85 -9.63 10.97
N LYS A 58 6.59 -9.53 12.09
CA LYS A 58 6.23 -8.62 13.19
C LYS A 58 6.84 -7.25 12.93
N VAL A 59 5.99 -6.27 12.65
CA VAL A 59 6.41 -4.87 12.51
C VAL A 59 6.47 -4.22 13.89
N THR A 60 7.57 -3.51 14.17
CA THR A 60 7.70 -2.66 15.35
C THR A 60 7.86 -1.23 14.87
N VAL A 61 7.01 -0.33 15.35
CA VAL A 61 7.06 1.10 15.04
C VAL A 61 7.57 1.82 16.28
N ILE A 62 8.57 2.68 16.10
CA ILE A 62 9.19 3.47 17.17
C ILE A 62 9.19 4.92 16.72
N GLY A 63 8.72 5.83 17.59
CA GLY A 63 8.70 7.26 17.30
C GLY A 63 7.55 7.73 16.40
N GLU A 64 6.40 7.06 16.43
CA GLU A 64 5.20 7.45 15.66
C GLU A 64 4.75 8.88 16.01
N GLU A 65 4.95 9.30 17.25
CA GLU A 65 4.69 10.65 17.76
C GLU A 65 5.51 11.75 17.08
N ASN A 66 6.59 11.41 16.37
CA ASN A 66 7.43 12.37 15.65
C ASN A 66 6.95 12.62 14.22
N ILE A 67 5.88 11.95 13.76
CA ILE A 67 5.34 12.12 12.41
C ILE A 67 4.60 13.47 12.32
N PRO A 68 5.03 14.43 11.48
CA PRO A 68 4.35 15.71 11.35
C PRO A 68 3.02 15.60 10.59
N ASP A 69 2.07 16.48 10.90
CA ASP A 69 0.79 16.60 10.17
C ASP A 69 0.95 17.27 8.79
N GLU A 70 2.11 17.86 8.52
CA GLU A 70 2.44 18.52 7.27
C GLU A 70 3.14 17.57 6.27
N PRO A 71 3.16 17.91 4.96
CA PRO A 71 3.88 17.11 3.98
C PRO A 71 5.38 17.06 4.27
N VAL A 72 5.93 15.85 4.41
CA VAL A 72 7.35 15.61 4.67
C VAL A 72 7.96 14.58 3.73
N LEU A 73 9.28 14.65 3.56
CA LEU A 73 10.05 13.64 2.85
C LEU A 73 10.56 12.58 3.85
N PHE A 74 10.10 11.34 3.70
CA PHE A 74 10.63 10.21 4.47
C PHE A 74 11.94 9.70 3.85
N ILE A 75 13.00 9.60 4.66
CA ILE A 75 14.30 9.04 4.25
C ILE A 75 14.44 7.64 4.86
N GLY A 76 14.20 6.61 4.06
CA GLY A 76 14.34 5.21 4.45
C GLY A 76 15.58 4.55 3.87
N ASN A 77 16.10 3.51 4.53
CA ASN A 77 17.14 2.66 3.95
C ASN A 77 16.54 1.58 3.04
N HIS A 78 17.16 1.30 1.90
CA HIS A 78 16.67 0.28 0.96
C HIS A 78 17.41 -1.06 1.15
N ARG A 79 16.98 -1.87 2.13
CA ARG A 79 17.65 -3.15 2.46
C ARG A 79 16.96 -4.41 1.92
N SER A 80 15.76 -4.29 1.37
CA SER A 80 15.00 -5.42 0.82
C SER A 80 13.99 -4.98 -0.23
N PHE A 81 13.25 -5.95 -0.79
CA PHE A 81 12.05 -5.69 -1.61
C PHE A 81 10.83 -5.23 -0.79
N PHE A 82 10.91 -5.37 0.54
CA PHE A 82 10.04 -4.71 1.50
C PHE A 82 10.61 -3.36 1.90
#